data_AF-A0A7V5YGW0-F1
#
_entry.id   AF-A0A7V5YGW0-F1
#
_cell.length_a   1.000
_cell.length_b   1.000
_cell.length_c   1.000
_cell.angle_alpha   90.00
_cell.angle_beta   90.00
_cell.angle_gamma   90.00
#
_symmetry.space_group_name_H-M   'P 1'
#
loop_
_entity.id
_entity.type
_entity.pdbx_description
1 polymer ?
#
loop_
_entity_poly.entity_id
_entity_poly.type
_entity_poly.pdbx_seq_one_letter_code
_entity_poly.pdbx_strand_id
1 'polypeptide(L)'
;MIDLTVNEKQLERTAQRARERGIIAPTFAQMKDPNKIPQKVKDGLKDVGLWDLHPLNLFRITWKNEPVKHGGGFDGVNYVEIPSEITGVKARIIALVGKWFPTGAHKVGATYGCLAPRLVTGQFDPTFHKAVWPSTGNYCRGGAYNSNLLACESIAILPEEMSQERFQWLSKVAGEVIATPGCESNVWEIFQKCIELQNTRDNIMIFNQFDEFGNHLWHYEVTGHAMEEVLQQ
;
A
#
# COMPACT_ATOMS: atom_id res chain seq x y z
N MET A 1 -17.72 -10.12 1.71
CA MET A 1 -16.74 -11.16 2.10
C MET A 1 -15.68 -11.21 1.01
N ILE A 2 -14.39 -11.31 1.34
CA ILE A 2 -13.31 -11.40 0.35
C ILE A 2 -13.45 -12.73 -0.38
N ASP A 3 -13.52 -12.70 -1.71
CA ASP A 3 -13.49 -13.90 -2.53
C ASP A 3 -12.06 -14.44 -2.59
N LEU A 4 -11.89 -15.70 -2.15
CA LEU A 4 -10.62 -16.40 -2.11
C LEU A 4 -10.59 -17.59 -3.09
N THR A 5 -11.53 -17.64 -4.03
CA THR A 5 -11.55 -18.66 -5.08
C THR A 5 -10.26 -18.60 -5.88
N VAL A 6 -9.59 -19.75 -5.99
CA VAL A 6 -8.27 -19.86 -6.62
C VAL A 6 -8.41 -20.15 -8.11
N ASN A 7 -7.69 -19.40 -8.93
CA ASN A 7 -7.45 -19.69 -10.33
C ASN A 7 -6.00 -20.21 -10.50
N GLU A 8 -5.84 -21.54 -10.48
CA GLU A 8 -4.52 -22.17 -10.46
C GLU A 8 -3.63 -21.78 -11.65
N LYS A 9 -4.19 -21.69 -12.86
CA LYS A 9 -3.43 -21.34 -14.08
C LYS A 9 -2.92 -19.90 -14.07
N GLN A 10 -3.69 -18.97 -13.50
CA GLN A 10 -3.24 -17.59 -13.32
C GLN A 10 -2.24 -17.50 -12.15
N LEU A 11 -2.50 -18.20 -11.06
CA LEU A 11 -1.62 -18.23 -9.91
C LEU A 11 -0.21 -18.75 -10.25
N GLU A 12 -0.10 -19.78 -11.08
CA GLU A 12 1.20 -20.28 -11.55
C GLU A 12 1.99 -19.20 -12.30
N ARG A 13 1.31 -18.45 -13.20
CA ARG A 13 1.92 -17.32 -13.92
C ARG A 13 2.32 -16.19 -12.98
N THR A 14 1.48 -15.85 -12.01
CA THR A 14 1.80 -14.86 -10.97
C THR A 14 3.03 -15.29 -10.15
N ALA A 15 3.10 -16.56 -9.75
CA ALA A 15 4.23 -17.11 -8.99
C ALA A 15 5.51 -17.16 -9.82
N GLN A 16 5.42 -17.46 -11.13
CA GLN A 16 6.55 -17.39 -12.05
C GLN A 16 7.07 -15.95 -12.16
N ARG A 17 6.18 -14.98 -12.40
CA ARG A 17 6.52 -13.56 -12.49
C ARG A 17 7.20 -13.05 -11.21
N ALA A 18 6.68 -13.45 -10.05
CA ALA A 18 7.28 -13.11 -8.76
C ALA A 18 8.71 -13.67 -8.63
N ARG A 19 8.94 -14.93 -9.06
CA ARG A 19 10.27 -15.55 -9.06
C ARG A 19 11.25 -14.83 -9.98
N GLU A 20 10.84 -14.51 -11.20
CA GLU A 20 11.66 -13.77 -12.18
C GLU A 20 12.09 -12.39 -11.67
N ARG A 21 11.24 -11.75 -10.85
CA ARG A 21 11.48 -10.40 -10.30
C ARG A 21 12.04 -10.41 -8.88
N GLY A 22 12.30 -11.59 -8.31
CA GLY A 22 12.80 -11.73 -6.94
C GLY A 22 11.84 -11.20 -5.85
N ILE A 23 10.54 -11.25 -6.11
CA ILE A 23 9.51 -10.70 -5.22
C ILE A 23 9.15 -11.74 -4.16
N ILE A 24 9.14 -11.30 -2.90
CA ILE A 24 8.64 -12.07 -1.76
C ILE A 24 7.57 -11.23 -1.08
N ALA A 25 6.35 -11.75 -1.02
CA ALA A 25 5.22 -11.07 -0.41
C ALA A 25 5.18 -11.33 1.11
N PRO A 26 5.16 -10.30 1.96
CA PRO A 26 5.00 -10.47 3.40
C PRO A 26 3.59 -10.92 3.79
N THR A 27 3.51 -11.70 4.85
CA THR A 27 2.23 -12.04 5.51
C THR A 27 1.81 -10.94 6.49
N PHE A 28 0.53 -10.87 6.86
CA PHE A 28 0.09 -9.98 7.93
C PHE A 28 0.76 -10.30 9.27
N ALA A 29 1.07 -11.57 9.54
CA ALA A 29 1.82 -11.96 10.73
C ALA A 29 3.21 -11.30 10.78
N GLN A 30 3.89 -11.18 9.64
CA GLN A 30 5.19 -10.50 9.53
C GLN A 30 5.07 -8.97 9.58
N MET A 31 4.02 -8.39 8.99
CA MET A 31 3.74 -6.96 9.10
C MET A 31 3.44 -6.54 10.53
N LYS A 32 2.69 -7.37 11.27
CA LYS A 32 2.36 -7.17 12.69
C LYS A 32 3.58 -7.37 13.59
N ASP A 33 4.37 -8.40 13.31
CA ASP A 33 5.56 -8.77 14.07
C ASP A 33 6.78 -8.96 13.15
N PRO A 34 7.60 -7.91 13.00
CA PRO A 34 8.83 -7.99 12.21
C PRO A 34 9.84 -9.03 12.69
N ASN A 35 9.71 -9.59 13.90
CA ASN A 35 10.57 -10.70 14.33
C ASN A 35 10.37 -11.97 13.50
N LYS A 36 9.20 -12.13 12.88
CA LYS A 36 8.87 -13.26 11.99
C LYS A 36 9.43 -13.10 10.56
N ILE A 37 10.06 -11.96 10.26
CA ILE A 37 10.67 -11.72 8.95
C ILE A 37 12.02 -12.48 8.89
N PRO A 38 12.29 -13.27 7.83
CA PRO A 38 13.55 -13.99 7.69
C PRO A 38 14.76 -13.06 7.75
N GLN A 39 15.83 -13.48 8.43
CA GLN A 39 17.03 -12.66 8.62
C GLN A 39 17.63 -12.17 7.29
N LYS A 40 17.62 -13.02 6.25
CA LYS A 40 18.07 -12.66 4.90
C LYS A 40 17.34 -11.43 4.33
N VAL A 41 16.04 -11.28 4.61
CA VAL A 41 15.26 -10.10 4.18
C VAL A 41 15.67 -8.88 4.99
N LYS A 42 15.82 -9.02 6.31
CA LYS A 42 16.27 -7.92 7.19
C LYS A 42 17.65 -7.41 6.81
N ASP A 43 18.59 -8.31 6.50
CA ASP A 43 19.92 -7.94 6.06
C ASP A 43 19.89 -7.21 4.71
N GLY A 44 19.07 -7.66 3.76
CA GLY A 44 18.90 -7.00 2.48
C GLY A 44 18.27 -5.60 2.57
N LEU A 45 17.56 -5.25 3.65
CA LEU A 45 16.98 -3.92 3.84
C LEU A 45 18.02 -2.85 4.22
N LYS A 46 19.23 -3.25 4.66
CA LYS A 46 20.31 -2.35 5.09
C LYS A 46 20.82 -1.45 3.95
N ASP A 47 20.69 -1.92 2.71
CA ASP A 47 21.12 -1.19 1.51
C ASP A 47 19.96 -0.56 0.73
N VAL A 48 18.74 -0.57 1.31
CA VAL A 48 17.51 -0.13 0.65
C VAL A 48 16.96 1.13 1.33
N GLY A 49 16.74 2.18 0.55
CA GLY A 49 16.05 3.40 0.97
C GLY A 49 14.58 3.15 1.27
N LEU A 50 14.01 3.88 2.24
CA LEU A 50 12.63 3.70 2.70
C LEU A 50 11.59 3.84 1.57
N TRP A 51 11.90 4.65 0.56
CA TRP A 51 11.01 4.98 -0.56
C TRP A 51 11.46 4.39 -1.90
N ASP A 52 12.52 3.59 -1.90
CA ASP A 52 13.05 3.00 -3.13
C ASP A 52 12.05 2.00 -3.72
N LEU A 53 12.00 1.92 -5.05
CA LEU A 53 11.17 0.94 -5.76
C LEU A 53 11.83 -0.44 -5.77
N HIS A 54 12.05 -0.98 -4.57
CA HIS A 54 12.69 -2.27 -4.34
C HIS A 54 11.72 -3.24 -3.66
N PRO A 55 11.54 -4.49 -4.15
CA PRO A 55 10.55 -5.43 -3.60
C PRO A 55 10.66 -5.69 -2.11
N LEU A 56 11.87 -5.60 -1.52
CA LEU A 56 12.05 -5.76 -0.07
C LEU A 56 11.29 -4.71 0.75
N ASN A 57 11.00 -3.52 0.21
CA ASN A 57 10.20 -2.52 0.91
C ASN A 57 8.74 -2.95 1.15
N LEU A 58 8.26 -4.05 0.55
CA LEU A 58 7.00 -4.67 0.96
C LEU A 58 7.01 -5.04 2.45
N PHE A 59 8.16 -5.48 2.98
CA PHE A 59 8.31 -5.81 4.41
C PHE A 59 8.31 -4.59 5.32
N ARG A 60 8.48 -3.37 4.77
CA ARG A 60 8.35 -2.10 5.50
C ARG A 60 6.90 -1.59 5.53
N ILE A 61 5.92 -2.39 5.12
CA ILE A 61 4.48 -2.09 5.30
C ILE A 61 4.10 -2.47 6.74
N THR A 62 4.60 -1.70 7.70
CA THR A 62 4.39 -1.91 9.14
C THR A 62 4.53 -0.60 9.92
N TRP A 63 3.90 -0.52 11.10
CA TRP A 63 4.05 0.61 12.04
C TRP A 63 5.39 0.59 12.79
N LYS A 64 6.21 -0.44 12.59
CA LYS A 64 7.40 -0.78 13.37
C LYS A 64 8.71 -0.56 12.61
N ASN A 65 8.72 0.31 11.61
CA ASN A 65 9.96 0.64 10.90
C ASN A 65 10.88 1.47 11.79
N GLU A 66 12.18 1.22 11.74
CA GLU A 66 13.15 2.15 12.35
C GLU A 66 13.02 3.54 11.67
N PRO A 67 13.00 4.65 12.44
CA PRO A 67 12.70 5.99 11.92
C PRO A 67 13.89 6.63 11.16
N VAL A 68 14.43 5.93 10.17
CA VAL A 68 15.55 6.36 9.32
C VAL A 68 15.19 6.24 7.84
N LYS A 69 15.80 7.10 7.01
CA LYS A 69 15.46 7.19 5.58
C LYS A 69 16.10 6.10 4.72
N HIS A 70 17.20 5.49 5.19
CA HIS A 70 17.96 4.51 4.44
C HIS A 70 18.51 3.45 5.39
N GLY A 71 18.45 2.18 4.97
CA GLY A 71 19.05 1.06 5.71
C GLY A 71 18.39 0.68 7.03
N GLY A 72 17.26 1.32 7.38
CA GLY A 72 16.55 1.06 8.64
C GLY A 72 16.02 -0.35 8.76
N GLY A 73 16.17 -0.92 9.94
CA GLY A 73 15.55 -2.18 10.34
C GLY A 73 14.13 -1.97 10.84
N PHE A 74 13.84 -2.60 11.98
CA PHE A 74 12.56 -2.51 12.66
C PHE A 74 12.80 -2.17 14.13
N ASP A 75 11.90 -1.37 14.68
CA ASP A 75 11.87 -0.96 16.08
C ASP A 75 10.45 -1.20 16.66
N GLY A 76 10.17 -0.72 17.86
CA GLY A 76 8.81 -0.68 18.40
C GLY A 76 7.83 0.10 17.50
N VAL A 77 6.56 0.12 17.90
CA VAL A 77 5.55 0.91 17.19
C VAL A 77 5.96 2.39 17.20
N ASN A 78 5.93 3.03 16.02
CA ASN A 78 6.19 4.46 15.93
C ASN A 78 4.95 5.23 16.42
N TYR A 79 5.06 5.88 17.58
CA TYR A 79 4.01 6.74 18.13
C TYR A 79 4.60 7.96 18.84
N VAL A 80 3.75 8.96 19.07
CA VAL A 80 4.02 10.08 19.97
C VAL A 80 2.88 10.19 20.98
N GLU A 81 3.23 10.47 22.23
CA GLU A 81 2.26 10.87 23.26
C GLU A 81 2.31 12.39 23.41
N ILE A 82 1.16 13.04 23.26
CA ILE A 82 1.05 14.50 23.37
C ILE A 82 0.82 14.84 24.85
N PRO A 83 1.75 15.58 25.48
CA PRO A 83 1.71 15.85 26.92
C PRO A 83 0.50 16.72 27.31
N SER A 84 0.04 16.55 28.55
CA SER A 84 -1.10 17.30 29.10
C SER A 84 -0.87 18.81 29.13
N GLU A 85 0.39 19.23 29.18
CA GLU A 85 0.87 20.62 29.12
C GLU A 85 0.58 21.28 27.76
N ILE A 86 0.45 20.49 26.69
CA ILE A 86 0.05 20.96 25.36
C ILE A 86 -1.46 20.85 25.17
N THR A 87 -2.08 19.77 25.67
CA THR A 87 -3.48 19.43 25.35
C THR A 87 -4.48 20.05 26.33
N GLY A 88 -4.05 20.38 27.55
CA GLY A 88 -4.89 20.87 28.63
C GLY A 88 -5.83 19.83 29.24
N VAL A 89 -5.72 18.55 28.85
CA VAL A 89 -6.62 17.48 29.32
C VAL A 89 -5.85 16.38 30.07
N LYS A 90 -6.53 15.72 31.02
CA LYS A 90 -6.00 14.57 31.76
C LYS A 90 -5.93 13.28 30.94
N ALA A 91 -6.71 13.21 29.85
CA ALA A 91 -6.71 12.05 28.98
C ALA A 91 -5.39 11.97 28.20
N ARG A 92 -4.78 10.78 28.17
CA ARG A 92 -3.59 10.51 27.34
C ARG A 92 -3.98 10.60 25.87
N ILE A 93 -3.24 11.39 25.10
CA ILE A 93 -3.46 11.53 23.65
C ILE A 93 -2.25 10.92 22.94
N ILE A 94 -2.48 9.78 22.29
CA ILE A 94 -1.45 9.01 21.60
C ILE A 94 -1.74 9.05 20.10
N ALA A 95 -0.72 9.35 19.30
CA ALA A 95 -0.81 9.39 17.84
C ALA A 95 0.22 8.45 17.22
N LEU A 96 -0.23 7.48 16.41
CA LEU A 96 0.67 6.66 15.61
C LEU A 96 1.30 7.48 14.47
N VAL A 97 2.59 7.27 14.22
CA VAL A 97 3.37 8.05 13.25
C VAL A 97 3.48 7.29 11.93
N GLY A 98 2.65 7.67 10.96
CA GLY A 98 2.62 7.06 9.62
C GLY A 98 3.75 7.51 8.68
N LYS A 99 4.60 8.45 9.09
CA LYS A 99 5.68 9.02 8.28
C LYS A 99 6.72 7.99 7.83
N TRP A 100 6.92 6.95 8.64
CA TRP A 100 7.96 5.95 8.43
C TRP A 100 7.49 4.76 7.59
N PHE A 101 6.32 4.86 6.95
CA PHE A 101 5.95 3.95 5.86
C PHE A 101 6.66 4.34 4.56
N PRO A 102 6.87 3.39 3.65
CA PRO A 102 7.11 3.72 2.25
C PRO A 102 6.04 4.70 1.74
N THR A 103 6.45 5.67 0.91
CA THR A 103 5.62 6.82 0.47
C THR A 103 5.20 7.82 1.56
N GLY A 104 5.56 7.57 2.82
CA GLY A 104 5.27 8.46 3.95
C GLY A 104 3.84 8.37 4.49
N ALA A 105 3.08 7.35 4.08
CA ALA A 105 1.70 7.16 4.51
C ALA A 105 1.34 5.68 4.63
N HIS A 106 0.54 5.35 5.63
CA HIS A 106 0.03 3.99 5.89
C HIS A 106 -0.87 3.43 4.77
N LYS A 107 -1.22 4.24 3.75
CA LYS A 107 -2.06 3.80 2.63
C LYS A 107 -1.39 2.73 1.76
N VAL A 108 -0.07 2.54 1.86
CA VAL A 108 0.62 1.35 1.32
C VAL A 108 0.14 0.06 1.99
N GLY A 109 -0.28 0.11 3.25
CA GLY A 109 -0.92 -1.02 3.94
C GLY A 109 -2.29 -1.35 3.36
N ALA A 110 -3.16 -0.33 3.31
CA ALA A 110 -4.50 -0.45 2.76
C ALA A 110 -4.50 -1.03 1.34
N THR A 111 -3.64 -0.51 0.45
CA THR A 111 -3.58 -0.94 -0.95
C THR A 111 -2.95 -2.32 -1.11
N TYR A 112 -1.95 -2.68 -0.30
CA TYR A 112 -1.40 -4.03 -0.27
C TYR A 112 -2.46 -5.05 0.16
N GLY A 113 -3.24 -4.72 1.20
CA GLY A 113 -4.35 -5.56 1.67
C GLY A 113 -5.41 -5.83 0.59
N CYS A 114 -5.57 -4.93 -0.39
CA CYS A 114 -6.49 -5.12 -1.52
C CYS A 114 -5.87 -5.93 -2.66
N LEU A 115 -4.63 -5.63 -3.06
CA LEU A 115 -3.98 -6.26 -4.22
C LEU A 115 -3.44 -7.66 -3.91
N ALA A 116 -2.80 -7.86 -2.76
CA ALA A 116 -2.12 -9.11 -2.45
C ALA A 116 -3.05 -10.34 -2.46
N PRO A 117 -4.27 -10.29 -1.89
CA PRO A 117 -5.21 -11.42 -1.98
C PRO A 117 -5.52 -11.84 -3.42
N ARG A 118 -5.69 -10.88 -4.33
CA ARG A 118 -5.99 -11.18 -5.74
C ARG A 118 -4.81 -11.82 -6.47
N LEU A 119 -3.59 -11.42 -6.13
CA LEU A 119 -2.37 -12.02 -6.68
C LEU A 119 -2.19 -13.47 -6.19
N VAL A 120 -2.32 -13.71 -4.89
CA VAL A 120 -2.06 -15.05 -4.30
C VAL A 120 -3.16 -16.06 -4.58
N THR A 121 -4.34 -15.63 -5.04
CA THR A 121 -5.40 -16.51 -5.53
C THR A 121 -5.40 -16.64 -7.06
N GLY A 122 -4.57 -15.88 -7.78
CA GLY A 122 -4.59 -15.85 -9.24
C GLY A 122 -5.83 -15.16 -9.82
N GLN A 123 -6.57 -14.37 -9.03
CA GLN A 123 -7.67 -13.54 -9.56
C GLN A 123 -7.16 -12.31 -10.30
N PHE A 124 -5.93 -11.89 -10.02
CA PHE A 124 -5.21 -10.86 -10.75
C PHE A 124 -3.94 -11.46 -11.37
N ASP A 125 -3.92 -11.56 -12.70
CA ASP A 125 -2.73 -11.87 -13.49
C ASP A 125 -1.87 -10.60 -13.75
N PRO A 126 -0.66 -10.49 -13.16
CA PRO A 126 0.20 -9.32 -13.33
C PRO A 126 0.83 -9.19 -14.72
N THR A 127 0.65 -10.18 -15.59
CA THR A 127 1.13 -10.16 -16.98
C THR A 127 0.08 -9.69 -17.98
N PHE A 128 -1.17 -9.53 -17.52
CA PHE A 128 -2.30 -9.12 -18.36
C PHE A 128 -3.08 -7.96 -17.78
N HIS A 129 -3.44 -8.02 -16.49
CA HIS A 129 -4.26 -7.00 -15.85
C HIS A 129 -3.46 -5.76 -15.43
N LYS A 130 -4.14 -4.62 -15.45
CA LYS A 130 -3.69 -3.35 -14.87
C LYS A 130 -4.49 -3.02 -13.61
N ALA A 131 -3.81 -2.68 -12.52
CA ALA A 131 -4.42 -2.27 -11.26
C ALA A 131 -4.81 -0.78 -11.32
N VAL A 132 -6.10 -0.48 -11.27
CA VAL A 132 -6.61 0.89 -11.30
C VAL A 132 -6.80 1.39 -9.88
N TRP A 133 -6.20 2.54 -9.56
CA TRP A 133 -6.19 3.13 -8.22
C TRP A 133 -6.89 4.50 -8.21
N PRO A 134 -8.23 4.53 -8.09
CA PRO A 134 -9.00 5.76 -8.04
C PRO A 134 -8.87 6.45 -6.68
N SER A 135 -8.14 7.56 -6.60
CA SER A 135 -8.10 8.37 -5.38
C SER A 135 -7.47 9.75 -5.61
N THR A 136 -7.97 10.72 -4.87
CA THR A 136 -7.47 12.10 -4.84
C THR A 136 -6.19 12.26 -4.00
N GLY A 137 -5.62 11.21 -3.40
CA GLY A 137 -4.52 11.34 -2.45
C GLY A 137 -3.63 10.11 -2.27
N ASN A 138 -3.27 9.83 -1.01
CA ASN A 138 -2.27 8.82 -0.66
C ASN A 138 -2.64 7.37 -1.04
N TYR A 139 -3.93 7.06 -1.24
CA TYR A 139 -4.34 5.73 -1.67
C TYR A 139 -3.89 5.44 -3.11
N CYS A 140 -4.04 6.40 -4.03
CA CYS A 140 -3.53 6.28 -5.40
C CYS A 140 -2.00 6.11 -5.41
N ARG A 141 -1.31 6.92 -4.60
CA ARG A 141 0.15 6.85 -4.44
C ARG A 141 0.63 5.50 -3.91
N GLY A 142 -0.01 4.99 -2.85
CA GLY A 142 0.33 3.70 -2.26
C GLY A 142 0.03 2.53 -3.19
N GLY A 143 -1.06 2.63 -3.96
CA GLY A 143 -1.46 1.62 -4.94
C GLY A 143 -0.48 1.51 -6.10
N ALA A 144 -0.10 2.64 -6.69
CA ALA A 144 0.93 2.69 -7.72
C ALA A 144 2.28 2.15 -7.21
N TYR A 145 2.67 2.54 -5.98
CA TYR A 145 3.89 2.05 -5.34
C TYR A 145 3.88 0.52 -5.18
N ASN A 146 2.83 -0.04 -4.57
CA ASN A 146 2.72 -1.48 -4.37
C ASN A 146 2.61 -2.25 -5.69
N SER A 147 1.90 -1.70 -6.68
CA SER A 147 1.83 -2.31 -8.02
C SER A 147 3.23 -2.43 -8.63
N ASN A 148 4.03 -1.37 -8.53
CA ASN A 148 5.42 -1.40 -8.99
C ASN A 148 6.26 -2.47 -8.27
N LEU A 149 6.21 -2.52 -6.92
CA LEU A 149 6.93 -3.50 -6.13
C LEU A 149 6.50 -4.96 -6.41
N LEU A 150 5.22 -5.15 -6.74
CA LEU A 150 4.63 -6.44 -7.09
C LEU A 150 4.67 -6.73 -8.59
N ALA A 151 5.43 -5.94 -9.37
CA ALA A 151 5.60 -6.06 -10.82
C ALA A 151 4.29 -6.12 -11.62
N CYS A 152 3.28 -5.37 -11.16
CA CYS A 152 1.99 -5.16 -11.81
C CYS A 152 1.99 -3.82 -12.56
N GLU A 153 1.32 -3.77 -13.71
CA GLU A 153 0.98 -2.48 -14.31
C GLU A 153 -0.12 -1.77 -13.49
N SER A 154 -0.07 -0.44 -13.44
CA SER A 154 -1.06 0.35 -12.72
C SER A 154 -1.50 1.60 -13.45
N ILE A 155 -2.77 1.94 -13.26
CA ILE A 155 -3.40 3.17 -13.74
C ILE A 155 -3.74 4.04 -12.52
N ALA A 156 -3.14 5.21 -12.43
CA ALA A 156 -3.43 6.20 -11.41
C ALA A 156 -4.51 7.16 -11.93
N ILE A 157 -5.63 7.28 -11.22
CA ILE A 157 -6.70 8.24 -11.57
C ILE A 157 -6.84 9.24 -10.43
N LEU A 158 -6.62 10.52 -10.74
CA LEU A 158 -6.65 11.61 -9.77
C LEU A 158 -7.04 12.94 -10.43
N PRO A 159 -7.52 13.93 -9.65
CA PRO A 159 -7.93 15.23 -10.19
C PRO A 159 -6.75 16.05 -10.70
N GLU A 160 -6.98 16.86 -11.73
CA GLU A 160 -5.95 17.67 -12.40
C GLU A 160 -5.39 18.82 -11.56
N GLU A 161 -6.17 19.34 -10.60
CA GLU A 161 -5.71 20.41 -9.69
C GLU A 161 -4.81 19.89 -8.56
N MET A 162 -4.41 18.61 -8.58
CA MET A 162 -3.41 18.08 -7.66
C MET A 162 -2.03 18.64 -7.95
N SER A 163 -1.17 18.64 -6.93
CA SER A 163 0.16 19.25 -7.03
C SER A 163 0.99 18.64 -8.16
N GLN A 164 1.80 19.47 -8.83
CA GLN A 164 2.65 19.02 -9.95
C GLN A 164 3.65 17.95 -9.51
N GLU A 165 4.17 18.04 -8.29
CA GLU A 165 5.08 17.04 -7.71
C GLU A 165 4.42 15.66 -7.63
N ARG A 166 3.11 15.62 -7.37
CA ARG A 166 2.36 14.37 -7.32
C ARG A 166 2.27 13.74 -8.71
N PHE A 167 1.95 14.51 -9.74
CA PHE A 167 1.90 14.03 -11.13
C PHE A 167 3.28 13.56 -11.60
N GLN A 168 4.34 14.32 -11.34
CA GLN A 168 5.71 13.97 -11.71
C GLN A 168 6.22 12.70 -11.00
N TRP A 169 5.79 12.48 -9.76
CA TRP A 169 6.11 11.24 -9.05
C TRP A 169 5.32 10.06 -9.64
N LEU A 170 4.02 10.22 -9.86
CA LEU A 170 3.16 9.16 -10.41
C LEU A 170 3.59 8.75 -11.81
N SER A 171 3.98 9.68 -12.68
CA SER A 171 4.43 9.38 -14.04
C SER A 171 5.71 8.53 -14.09
N LYS A 172 6.46 8.44 -12.99
CA LYS A 172 7.66 7.59 -12.86
C LYS A 172 7.35 6.21 -12.26
N VAL A 173 6.22 6.06 -11.57
CA VAL A 173 5.88 4.87 -10.77
C VAL A 173 4.75 4.08 -11.38
N ALA A 174 3.71 4.75 -11.88
CA ALA A 174 2.56 4.16 -12.54
C ALA A 174 2.82 3.99 -14.05
N GLY A 175 2.19 2.97 -14.65
CA GLY A 175 2.24 2.76 -16.10
C GLY A 175 1.39 3.76 -16.88
N GLU A 176 0.32 4.26 -16.27
CA GLU A 176 -0.59 5.26 -16.85
C GLU A 176 -1.09 6.21 -15.75
N VAL A 177 -1.23 7.49 -16.09
CA VAL A 177 -1.82 8.52 -15.22
C VAL A 177 -2.94 9.20 -15.98
N ILE A 178 -4.15 9.18 -15.40
CA ILE A 178 -5.35 9.81 -15.97
C ILE A 178 -5.77 10.94 -15.03
N ALA A 179 -5.75 12.16 -15.56
CA ALA A 179 -6.26 13.32 -14.87
C ALA A 179 -7.79 13.44 -15.08
N THR A 180 -8.53 13.71 -14.02
CA THR A 180 -9.96 14.04 -14.08
C THR A 180 -10.20 15.51 -13.72
N PRO A 181 -11.28 16.15 -14.19
CA PRO A 181 -11.58 17.53 -13.81
C PRO A 181 -11.75 17.70 -12.30
N GLY A 182 -11.30 18.85 -11.77
CA GLY A 182 -11.54 19.29 -10.39
C GLY A 182 -10.38 19.09 -9.40
N CYS A 183 -10.70 19.16 -8.11
CA CYS A 183 -9.76 19.23 -6.99
C CYS A 183 -9.86 18.02 -6.03
N GLU A 184 -9.24 18.08 -4.85
CA GLU A 184 -9.13 16.94 -3.91
C GLU A 184 -10.49 16.37 -3.45
N SER A 185 -11.55 17.17 -3.59
CA SER A 185 -12.92 16.80 -3.22
C SER A 185 -13.74 16.23 -4.39
N ASN A 186 -13.24 16.26 -5.62
CA ASN A 186 -13.92 15.80 -6.84
C ASN A 186 -13.76 14.30 -7.04
N VAL A 187 -14.46 13.53 -6.21
CA VAL A 187 -14.41 12.07 -6.20
C VAL A 187 -15.35 11.46 -7.26
N TRP A 188 -16.41 12.17 -7.63
CA TRP A 188 -17.40 11.70 -8.62
C TRP A 188 -16.77 11.47 -9.99
N GLU A 189 -15.97 12.42 -10.47
CA GLU A 189 -15.33 12.40 -11.78
C GLU A 189 -14.35 11.24 -11.93
N ILE A 190 -13.65 10.90 -10.85
CA ILE A 190 -12.77 9.72 -10.79
C ILE A 190 -13.57 8.44 -11.01
N PHE A 191 -14.72 8.29 -10.34
CA PHE A 191 -15.54 7.10 -10.48
C PHE A 191 -16.29 7.04 -11.82
N GLN A 192 -16.67 8.18 -12.40
CA GLN A 192 -17.16 8.22 -13.79
C GLN A 192 -16.10 7.72 -14.76
N LYS A 193 -14.84 8.12 -14.57
CA LYS A 193 -13.73 7.59 -15.37
C LYS A 193 -13.52 6.09 -15.13
N CYS A 194 -13.67 5.59 -13.91
CA CYS A 194 -13.65 4.15 -13.64
C CYS A 194 -14.71 3.38 -14.43
N ILE A 195 -15.95 3.88 -14.47
CA ILE A 195 -17.05 3.27 -15.22
C ILE A 195 -16.73 3.25 -16.72
N GLU A 196 -16.24 4.37 -17.27
CA GLU A 196 -15.80 4.44 -18.66
C GLU A 196 -14.72 3.40 -18.98
N LEU A 197 -13.70 3.28 -18.12
CA LEU A 197 -12.62 2.31 -18.30
C LEU A 197 -13.12 0.86 -18.24
N GLN A 198 -14.06 0.55 -17.33
CA GLN A 198 -14.67 -0.79 -17.24
C GLN A 198 -15.45 -1.16 -18.51
N ASN A 199 -16.08 -0.18 -19.15
CA ASN A 199 -16.84 -0.40 -20.39
C ASN A 199 -15.95 -0.47 -21.63
N THR A 200 -14.70 -0.01 -21.56
CA THR A 200 -13.81 0.14 -22.73
C THR A 200 -12.56 -0.73 -22.67
N ARG A 201 -12.24 -1.33 -21.52
CA ARG A 201 -11.04 -2.15 -21.32
C ARG A 201 -11.38 -3.46 -20.61
N ASP A 202 -10.88 -4.56 -21.14
CA ASP A 202 -11.06 -5.92 -20.63
C ASP A 202 -9.90 -6.39 -19.72
N ASN A 203 -8.83 -5.59 -19.64
CA ASN A 203 -7.59 -5.93 -18.94
C ASN A 203 -7.35 -5.08 -17.69
N ILE A 204 -8.40 -4.57 -17.04
CA ILE A 204 -8.28 -3.74 -15.85
C ILE A 204 -8.99 -4.35 -14.65
N MET A 205 -8.47 -4.08 -13.46
CA MET A 205 -9.16 -4.34 -12.20
C MET A 205 -9.14 -3.08 -11.35
N ILE A 206 -10.32 -2.64 -10.92
CA ILE A 206 -10.47 -1.41 -10.14
C ILE A 206 -10.45 -1.73 -8.66
N PHE A 207 -9.46 -1.18 -7.96
CA PHE A 207 -9.33 -1.30 -6.51
C PHE A 207 -9.97 -0.06 -5.85
N ASN A 208 -11.29 -0.07 -5.75
CA ASN A 208 -12.04 1.00 -5.09
C ASN A 208 -11.88 0.91 -3.57
N GLN A 209 -11.20 1.89 -2.95
CA GLN A 209 -10.94 1.89 -1.51
C GLN A 209 -12.20 1.81 -0.62
N PHE A 210 -13.36 2.21 -1.16
CA PHE A 210 -14.64 2.20 -0.44
C PHE A 210 -15.34 0.84 -0.49
N ASP A 211 -15.00 -0.02 -1.46
CA ASP A 211 -15.62 -1.35 -1.64
C ASP A 211 -14.66 -2.49 -1.28
N GLU A 212 -13.35 -2.21 -1.24
CA GLU A 212 -12.33 -3.23 -1.02
C GLU A 212 -12.21 -3.62 0.46
N PHE A 213 -12.67 -4.83 0.78
CA PHE A 213 -12.53 -5.42 2.10
C PHE A 213 -11.06 -5.59 2.52
N GLY A 214 -10.11 -5.69 1.59
CA GLY A 214 -8.68 -5.71 1.91
C GLY A 214 -8.20 -4.47 2.69
N ASN A 215 -8.82 -3.31 2.44
CA ASN A 215 -8.47 -2.04 3.07
C ASN A 215 -8.72 -2.08 4.59
N HIS A 216 -9.97 -2.36 5.00
CA HIS A 216 -10.32 -2.41 6.42
C HIS A 216 -9.60 -3.55 7.14
N LEU A 217 -9.45 -4.71 6.49
CA LEU A 217 -8.85 -5.90 7.11
C LEU A 217 -7.37 -5.66 7.46
N TRP A 218 -6.61 -4.99 6.60
CA TRP A 218 -5.23 -4.63 6.92
C TRP A 218 -5.15 -3.73 8.15
N HIS A 219 -6.06 -2.75 8.27
CA HIS A 219 -6.12 -1.88 9.44
C HIS A 219 -6.51 -2.63 10.70
N TYR A 220 -7.50 -3.52 10.62
CA TYR A 220 -7.89 -4.35 11.76
C TYR A 220 -6.71 -5.20 12.25
N GLU A 221 -6.05 -5.91 11.34
CA GLU A 221 -5.02 -6.87 11.71
C GLU A 221 -3.67 -6.21 12.06
N VAL A 222 -3.26 -5.14 11.38
CA VAL A 222 -1.93 -4.55 11.56
C VAL A 222 -1.99 -3.27 12.39
N THR A 223 -2.88 -2.32 12.02
CA THR A 223 -3.01 -1.07 12.78
C THR A 223 -3.63 -1.29 14.16
N GLY A 224 -4.68 -2.12 14.26
CA GLY A 224 -5.37 -2.39 15.52
C GLY A 224 -4.43 -2.99 16.57
N HIS A 225 -3.65 -3.99 16.19
CA HIS A 225 -2.65 -4.59 17.08
C HIS A 225 -1.51 -3.63 17.43
N ALA A 226 -1.09 -2.75 16.51
CA ALA A 226 -0.11 -1.71 16.83
C ALA A 226 -0.65 -0.72 17.88
N MET A 227 -1.94 -0.37 17.82
CA MET A 227 -2.58 0.45 18.86
C MET A 227 -2.66 -0.29 20.19
N GLU A 228 -3.05 -1.56 20.18
CA GLU A 228 -3.11 -2.39 21.39
C GLU A 228 -1.73 -2.47 22.07
N GLU A 229 -0.66 -2.71 21.30
CA GLU A 229 0.71 -2.76 21.82
C GLU A 229 1.13 -1.44 22.49
N VAL A 230 0.76 -0.30 21.93
CA VAL A 230 1.08 1.01 22.53
C VAL A 230 0.28 1.27 23.82
N LEU A 231 -0.94 0.72 23.92
CA LEU A 231 -1.77 0.86 25.12
C LEU A 231 -1.35 -0.07 26.27
N GLN A 232 -0.67 -1.18 25.95
CA GLN A 232 -0.19 -2.17 26.92
C GLN A 232 1.20 -1.85 27.50
N GLN A 233 1.89 -0.84 26.96
CA GLN A 233 3.12 -0.28 27.53
C GLN A 233 2.83 0.60 28.74
#